data_AF-A0AAD7XGX1-F1
#
_entry.id   AF-A0AAD7XGX1-F1
#
_cell.length_a   1.000
_cell.length_b   1.000
_cell.length_c   1.000
_cell.angle_alpha   90.00
_cell.angle_beta   90.00
_cell.angle_gamma   90.00
#
_symmetry.space_group_name_H-M   'P 1'
#
loop_
_entity.id
_entity.type
_entity.pdbx_description
1 polymer ?
#
loop_
_entity_poly.entity_id
_entity_poly.type
_entity_poly.pdbx_seq_one_letter_code
_entity_poly.pdbx_strand_id
1 'polypeptide(L)'
;MESECAKLKAELRCAKRRRSVIRRRRTYVLALRQRWISECQSMEWRSLRLGERHDMFRAMIDHRISSFERLLALNSLDDCFHIWHCGPYATINSFRLGRLSSAQVLWSEVNAALGTVLHLLAVLNTKQSKFQLIPLGSYSRIQARDQKTSYSLFMDDSFSLLPKRNFTHALLALIASLEELKQLIKPKDPAMCQLYSLPKHQLQDRAFYMGDDNVWSKVMKFVLVDLKWAVAFEARHGATYAF
;
A
#
# COMPACT_ATOMS: atom_id res chain seq x y z
N MET A 1 -107.97 14.46 -4.39
CA MET A 1 -106.95 15.41 -3.90
C MET A 1 -106.27 14.94 -2.61
N GLU A 2 -106.98 14.51 -1.56
CA GLU A 2 -106.34 14.09 -0.29
C GLU A 2 -105.46 12.83 -0.40
N SER A 3 -105.89 11.82 -1.17
CA SER A 3 -105.12 10.58 -1.41
C SER A 3 -103.79 10.84 -2.13
N GLU A 4 -103.76 11.81 -3.04
CA GLU A 4 -102.58 12.19 -3.81
C GLU A 4 -101.59 13.01 -2.97
N CYS A 5 -102.11 13.91 -2.12
CA CYS A 5 -101.31 14.64 -1.14
C CYS A 5 -100.65 13.69 -0.11
N ALA A 6 -101.34 12.64 0.32
CA ALA A 6 -100.80 11.62 1.22
C ALA A 6 -99.66 10.81 0.57
N LYS A 7 -99.81 10.43 -0.72
CA LYS A 7 -98.78 9.75 -1.51
C LYS A 7 -97.51 10.59 -1.66
N LEU A 8 -97.65 11.86 -2.07
CA LEU A 8 -96.51 12.78 -2.23
C LEU A 8 -95.77 13.03 -0.90
N LYS A 9 -96.49 13.14 0.22
CA LYS A 9 -95.88 13.24 1.56
C LYS A 9 -95.12 11.97 1.94
N ALA A 10 -95.62 10.80 1.58
CA ALA A 10 -94.93 9.53 1.82
C ALA A 10 -93.65 9.40 0.96
N GLU A 11 -93.72 9.79 -0.31
CA GLU A 11 -92.57 9.82 -1.23
C GLU A 11 -91.48 10.79 -0.77
N LEU A 12 -91.85 12.00 -0.33
CA LEU A 12 -90.91 12.97 0.22
C LEU A 12 -90.20 12.44 1.48
N ARG A 13 -90.93 11.74 2.36
CA ARG A 13 -90.34 11.07 3.53
C ARG A 13 -89.38 9.96 3.11
N CYS A 14 -89.75 9.16 2.11
CA CYS A 14 -88.89 8.11 1.55
C CYS A 14 -87.61 8.71 0.93
N ALA A 15 -87.73 9.78 0.14
CA ALA A 15 -86.61 10.49 -0.46
C ALA A 15 -85.68 11.12 0.60
N LYS A 16 -86.22 11.73 1.67
CA LYS A 16 -85.41 12.25 2.79
C LYS A 16 -84.63 11.15 3.52
N ARG A 17 -85.26 9.99 3.78
CA ARG A 17 -84.58 8.82 4.35
C ARG A 17 -83.46 8.32 3.44
N ARG A 18 -83.73 8.15 2.14
CA ARG A 18 -82.72 7.78 1.14
C ARG A 18 -81.55 8.77 1.13
N ARG A 19 -81.82 10.07 1.13
CA ARG A 19 -80.80 11.13 1.20
C ARG A 19 -79.97 11.06 2.48
N SER A 20 -80.57 10.76 3.63
CA SER A 20 -79.82 10.58 4.89
C SER A 20 -78.90 9.34 4.88
N VAL A 21 -79.37 8.23 4.31
CA VAL A 21 -78.56 7.00 4.15
C VAL A 21 -77.40 7.26 3.20
N ILE A 22 -77.66 7.91 2.06
CA ILE A 22 -76.61 8.32 1.11
C ILE A 22 -75.61 9.26 1.77
N ARG A 23 -76.04 10.22 2.60
CA ARG A 23 -75.14 11.12 3.34
C ARG A 23 -74.23 10.35 4.29
N ARG A 24 -74.77 9.41 5.08
CA ARG A 24 -73.98 8.56 5.99
C ARG A 24 -72.99 7.66 5.25
N ARG A 25 -73.42 7.07 4.12
CA ARG A 25 -72.53 6.27 3.26
C ARG A 25 -71.41 7.13 2.67
N ARG A 26 -71.72 8.34 2.19
CA ARG A 26 -70.73 9.29 1.66
C ARG A 26 -69.69 9.67 2.72
N THR A 27 -70.11 9.99 3.94
CA THR A 27 -69.16 10.32 5.02
C THR A 27 -68.28 9.14 5.40
N TYR A 28 -68.84 7.93 5.42
CA TYR A 28 -68.08 6.70 5.69
C TYR A 28 -67.04 6.42 4.60
N VAL A 29 -67.42 6.54 3.32
CA VAL A 29 -66.51 6.38 2.19
C VAL A 29 -65.40 7.44 2.20
N LEU A 30 -65.72 8.70 2.54
CA LEU A 30 -64.71 9.75 2.67
C LEU A 30 -63.73 9.48 3.82
N ALA A 31 -64.21 8.98 4.96
CA ALA A 31 -63.33 8.60 6.09
C ALA A 31 -62.40 7.44 5.72
N LEU A 32 -62.92 6.41 5.04
CA LEU A 32 -62.11 5.31 4.50
C LEU A 32 -61.06 5.80 3.51
N ARG A 33 -61.44 6.70 2.58
CA ARG A 33 -60.50 7.31 1.64
C ARG A 33 -59.40 8.10 2.35
N GLN A 34 -59.75 8.88 3.37
CA GLN A 34 -58.77 9.66 4.13
C GLN A 34 -57.78 8.75 4.86
N ARG A 35 -58.28 7.67 5.46
CA ARG A 35 -57.44 6.65 6.09
C ARG A 35 -56.48 6.01 5.08
N TRP A 36 -57.01 5.57 3.94
CA TRP A 36 -56.20 5.01 2.85
C TRP A 36 -55.09 5.96 2.40
N ILE A 37 -55.41 7.24 2.16
CA ILE A 37 -54.42 8.26 1.78
C ILE A 37 -53.33 8.38 2.86
N SER A 38 -53.71 8.45 4.14
CA SER A 38 -52.73 8.55 5.22
C SER A 38 -51.82 7.31 5.32
N GLU A 39 -52.37 6.12 5.06
CA GLU A 39 -51.61 4.87 5.03
C GLU A 39 -50.63 4.87 3.83
N CYS A 40 -51.07 5.24 2.63
CA CYS A 40 -50.21 5.39 1.44
C CYS A 40 -49.07 6.39 1.69
N GLN A 41 -49.38 7.58 2.20
CA GLN A 41 -48.36 8.58 2.54
C GLN A 41 -47.36 8.03 3.56
N SER A 42 -47.84 7.31 4.58
CA SER A 42 -46.95 6.69 5.58
C SER A 42 -45.97 5.69 4.96
N MET A 43 -46.41 4.95 3.93
CA MET A 43 -45.58 3.98 3.21
C MET A 43 -44.56 4.68 2.32
N GLU A 44 -44.95 5.75 1.61
CA GLU A 44 -44.04 6.58 0.81
C GLU A 44 -42.92 7.15 1.68
N TRP A 45 -43.26 7.71 2.85
CA TRP A 45 -42.26 8.21 3.80
C TRP A 45 -41.34 7.12 4.36
N ARG A 46 -41.83 5.89 4.49
CA ARG A 46 -40.97 4.76 4.90
C ARG A 46 -40.01 4.38 3.76
N SER A 47 -40.50 4.34 2.52
CA SER A 47 -39.68 4.06 1.34
C SER A 47 -38.58 5.10 1.16
N LEU A 48 -38.91 6.39 1.27
CA LEU A 48 -37.94 7.48 1.17
C LEU A 48 -36.83 7.35 2.22
N ARG A 49 -37.20 7.12 3.49
CA ARG A 49 -36.22 6.93 4.58
C ARG A 49 -35.32 5.71 4.36
N LEU A 50 -35.85 4.63 3.78
CA LEU A 50 -35.04 3.46 3.44
C LEU A 50 -34.06 3.80 2.30
N GLY A 51 -34.51 4.57 1.30
CA GLY A 51 -33.67 5.10 0.23
C GLY A 51 -32.52 5.96 0.77
N GLU A 52 -32.83 6.96 1.61
CA GLU A 52 -31.83 7.84 2.24
C GLU A 52 -30.82 7.04 3.07
N ARG A 53 -31.28 6.06 3.86
CA ARG A 53 -30.38 5.19 4.65
C ARG A 53 -29.48 4.35 3.76
N HIS A 54 -30.02 3.84 2.65
CA HIS A 54 -29.24 3.05 1.71
C HIS A 54 -28.18 3.90 1.00
N ASP A 55 -28.52 5.12 0.57
CA ASP A 55 -27.57 6.04 -0.05
C ASP A 55 -26.49 6.49 0.94
N MET A 56 -26.87 6.73 2.20
CA MET A 56 -25.92 6.96 3.29
C MET A 56 -24.96 5.77 3.46
N PHE A 57 -25.46 4.53 3.50
CA PHE A 57 -24.61 3.35 3.63
C PHE A 57 -23.68 3.17 2.44
N ARG A 58 -24.15 3.43 1.22
CA ARG A 58 -23.30 3.43 0.02
C ARG A 58 -22.17 4.44 0.14
N ALA A 59 -22.48 5.69 0.50
CA ALA A 59 -21.46 6.72 0.69
C ALA A 59 -20.44 6.33 1.77
N MET A 60 -20.87 5.68 2.87
CA MET A 60 -19.97 5.16 3.89
C MET A 60 -19.07 4.04 3.38
N ILE A 61 -19.61 3.12 2.57
CA ILE A 61 -18.84 2.04 1.94
C ILE A 61 -17.79 2.64 1.01
N ASP A 62 -18.19 3.54 0.11
CA ASP A 62 -17.29 4.20 -0.84
C ASP A 62 -16.17 4.96 -0.12
N HIS A 63 -16.52 5.69 0.95
CA HIS A 63 -15.54 6.39 1.78
C HIS A 63 -14.55 5.42 2.46
N ARG A 64 -15.04 4.29 2.98
CA ARG A 64 -14.19 3.27 3.60
C ARG A 64 -13.28 2.59 2.58
N ILE A 65 -13.78 2.27 1.39
CA ILE A 65 -12.99 1.70 0.30
C ILE A 65 -11.87 2.67 -0.09
N SER A 66 -12.18 3.94 -0.34
CA SER A 66 -11.17 4.95 -0.69
C SER A 66 -10.12 5.15 0.42
N SER A 67 -10.55 5.12 1.69
CA SER A 67 -9.63 5.22 2.82
C SER A 67 -8.73 3.99 2.93
N PHE A 68 -9.27 2.80 2.69
CA PHE A 68 -8.53 1.55 2.67
C PHE A 68 -7.51 1.51 1.53
N GLU A 69 -7.88 1.93 0.33
CA GLU A 69 -6.97 2.06 -0.81
C GLU A 69 -5.81 3.02 -0.50
N ARG A 70 -6.10 4.15 0.17
CA ARG A 70 -5.05 5.08 0.60
C ARG A 70 -4.09 4.45 1.61
N LEU A 71 -4.61 3.68 2.56
CA LEU A 71 -3.79 2.98 3.54
C LEU A 71 -2.94 1.88 2.89
N LEU A 72 -3.47 1.15 1.91
CA LEU A 72 -2.71 0.18 1.12
C LEU A 72 -1.61 0.82 0.27
N ALA A 73 -1.82 2.07 -0.17
CA ALA A 73 -0.81 2.82 -0.91
C ALA A 73 0.35 3.32 -0.01
N LEU A 74 0.16 3.38 1.32
CA LEU A 74 1.21 3.77 2.26
C LEU A 74 2.13 2.58 2.52
N ASN A 75 3.27 2.58 1.84
CA ASN A 75 4.33 1.63 2.10
C ASN A 75 5.31 2.21 3.12
N SER A 76 5.17 1.80 4.39
CA SER A 76 6.08 2.23 5.47
C SER A 76 7.56 2.01 5.16
N LEU A 77 7.90 0.97 4.36
CA LEU A 77 9.28 0.73 3.94
C LEU A 77 9.74 1.72 2.86
N ASP A 78 8.86 2.13 1.93
CA ASP A 78 9.21 3.15 0.92
C ASP A 78 9.36 4.54 1.57
N ASP A 79 8.58 4.82 2.62
CA ASP A 79 8.70 6.04 3.43
C ASP A 79 10.02 6.06 4.24
N CYS A 80 10.44 4.92 4.80
CA CYS A 80 11.67 4.82 5.60
C CYS A 80 12.94 4.70 4.74
N PHE A 81 12.83 4.09 3.56
CA PHE A 81 13.94 3.78 2.66
C PHE A 81 13.61 4.24 1.24
N HIS A 82 13.61 5.56 1.06
CA HIS A 82 13.25 6.17 -0.21
C HIS A 82 14.37 5.96 -1.25
N ILE A 83 14.14 5.04 -2.19
CA ILE A 83 15.08 4.72 -3.28
C ILE A 83 14.71 5.49 -4.55
N TRP A 84 15.63 6.34 -5.00
CA TRP A 84 15.46 7.20 -6.16
C TRP A 84 16.75 7.36 -6.98
N HIS A 85 16.82 8.36 -7.86
CA HIS A 85 18.02 8.71 -8.59
C HIS A 85 18.22 10.23 -8.64
N CYS A 86 19.48 10.66 -8.64
CA CYS A 86 19.87 12.06 -8.80
C CYS A 86 20.96 12.14 -9.90
N GLY A 87 20.55 12.56 -11.10
CA GLY A 87 21.42 12.56 -12.28
C GLY A 87 21.98 11.15 -12.57
N PRO A 88 23.31 10.96 -12.63
CA PRO A 88 23.90 9.65 -12.89
C PRO A 88 23.87 8.71 -11.67
N TYR A 89 23.68 9.21 -10.46
CA TYR A 89 23.70 8.40 -9.23
C TYR A 89 22.33 7.83 -8.89
N ALA A 90 22.33 6.63 -8.30
CA ALA A 90 21.19 6.15 -7.54
C ALA A 90 21.29 6.67 -6.09
N THR A 91 20.16 6.93 -5.45
CA THR A 91 20.10 7.51 -4.10
C THR A 91 19.20 6.69 -3.19
N ILE A 92 19.57 6.61 -1.91
CA ILE A 92 18.72 6.06 -0.85
C ILE A 92 18.65 7.09 0.28
N ASN A 93 17.45 7.51 0.69
CA ASN A 93 17.24 8.60 1.65
C ASN A 93 18.09 9.85 1.30
N SER A 94 18.11 10.20 0.02
CA SER A 94 18.88 11.30 -0.57
C SER A 94 20.41 11.17 -0.55
N PHE A 95 20.99 10.09 0.01
CA PHE A 95 22.43 9.83 -0.09
C PHE A 95 22.79 9.17 -1.42
N ARG A 96 23.77 9.73 -2.13
CA ARG A 96 24.24 9.19 -3.42
C ARG A 96 25.11 7.96 -3.20
N LEU A 97 24.76 6.87 -3.87
CA LEU A 97 25.52 5.63 -3.86
C LEU A 97 26.23 5.43 -5.21
N GLY A 98 27.47 5.92 -5.28
CA GLY A 98 28.29 5.89 -6.49
C GLY A 98 29.38 6.96 -6.47
N ARG A 99 30.42 6.77 -7.28
CA ARG A 99 31.46 7.75 -7.59
C ARG A 99 31.64 7.75 -9.11
N LEU A 100 31.76 8.92 -9.72
CA LEU A 100 32.09 9.03 -11.14
C LEU A 100 33.43 9.73 -11.26
N SER A 101 34.15 9.46 -12.34
CA SER A 101 35.42 10.15 -12.64
C SER A 101 35.23 11.67 -12.79
N SER A 102 34.06 12.11 -13.25
CA SER A 102 33.70 13.53 -13.40
C SER A 102 33.28 14.23 -12.11
N ALA A 103 32.76 13.49 -11.13
CA ALA A 103 32.31 14.01 -9.85
C ALA A 103 32.41 12.94 -8.77
N GLN A 104 33.27 13.18 -7.78
CA GLN A 104 33.48 12.25 -6.68
C GLN A 104 32.57 12.57 -5.51
N VAL A 105 31.77 11.57 -5.10
CA VAL A 105 30.97 11.62 -3.88
C VAL A 105 31.87 11.26 -2.70
N LEU A 106 31.73 11.97 -1.59
CA LEU A 106 32.51 11.71 -0.37
C LEU A 106 32.22 10.32 0.18
N TRP A 107 33.25 9.67 0.73
CA TRP A 107 33.08 8.35 1.35
C TRP A 107 32.12 8.38 2.52
N SER A 108 32.03 9.48 3.28
CA SER A 108 31.04 9.65 4.35
C SER A 108 29.59 9.51 3.86
N GLU A 109 29.27 10.08 2.69
CA GLU A 109 27.94 9.97 2.06
C GLU A 109 27.70 8.56 1.52
N VAL A 110 28.70 7.96 0.86
CA VAL A 110 28.64 6.57 0.39
C VAL A 110 28.42 5.59 1.55
N ASN A 111 29.13 5.78 2.66
CA ASN A 111 29.02 4.96 3.86
C ASN A 111 27.62 5.09 4.49
N ALA A 112 27.05 6.30 4.53
CA ALA A 112 25.68 6.51 5.00
C ALA A 112 24.66 5.79 4.10
N ALA A 113 24.83 5.87 2.77
CA ALA A 113 24.01 5.14 1.82
C ALA A 113 24.12 3.62 2.01
N LEU A 114 25.34 3.07 2.11
CA LEU A 114 25.58 1.64 2.34
C LEU A 114 25.03 1.14 3.67
N GLY A 115 25.15 1.95 4.72
CA GLY A 115 24.55 1.64 6.03
C GLY A 115 23.03 1.54 5.96
N THR A 116 22.41 2.47 5.24
CA THR A 116 20.97 2.48 5.00
C THR A 116 20.53 1.27 4.15
N VAL A 117 21.31 0.92 3.12
CA VAL A 117 21.11 -0.29 2.30
C VAL A 117 21.18 -1.56 3.15
N LEU A 118 22.19 -1.67 4.03
CA LEU A 118 22.32 -2.83 4.90
C LEU A 118 21.16 -2.92 5.89
N HIS A 119 20.71 -1.79 6.44
CA HIS A 119 19.56 -1.75 7.33
C HIS A 119 18.30 -2.25 6.61
N LEU A 120 18.01 -1.74 5.41
CA LEU A 120 16.88 -2.20 4.61
C LEU A 120 16.96 -3.71 4.34
N LEU A 121 18.13 -4.20 3.92
CA LEU A 121 18.32 -5.62 3.66
C LEU A 121 18.13 -6.48 4.93
N ALA A 122 18.53 -5.98 6.11
CA ALA A 122 18.31 -6.66 7.38
C ALA A 122 16.81 -6.74 7.76
N VAL A 123 16.04 -5.70 7.44
CA VAL A 123 14.58 -5.69 7.64
C VAL A 123 13.87 -6.66 6.67
N LEU A 124 14.35 -6.76 5.43
CA LEU A 124 13.76 -7.65 4.41
C LEU A 124 14.20 -9.12 4.59
N ASN A 125 15.45 -9.38 4.97
CA ASN A 125 16.04 -10.72 5.01
C ASN A 125 16.26 -11.23 6.45
N THR A 126 15.19 -11.24 7.26
CA THR A 126 15.28 -11.50 8.71
C THR A 126 15.55 -12.96 9.10
N LYS A 127 15.28 -13.93 8.22
CA LYS A 127 15.22 -15.36 8.61
C LYS A 127 16.22 -16.29 7.91
N GLN A 128 16.83 -15.90 6.79
CA GLN A 128 17.51 -16.87 5.92
C GLN A 128 18.88 -16.44 5.36
N SER A 129 19.54 -15.44 5.94
CA SER A 129 20.87 -15.04 5.49
C SER A 129 21.99 -15.90 6.08
N LYS A 130 22.95 -16.31 5.23
CA LYS A 130 24.23 -16.90 5.69
C LYS A 130 25.11 -15.92 6.46
N PHE A 131 24.84 -14.63 6.26
CA PHE A 131 25.55 -13.52 6.88
C PHE A 131 24.68 -12.86 7.93
N GLN A 132 25.25 -12.56 9.09
CA GLN A 132 24.67 -11.64 10.06
C GLN A 132 24.93 -10.20 9.58
N LEU A 133 23.83 -9.50 9.28
CA LEU A 133 23.85 -8.10 8.88
C LEU A 133 23.79 -7.23 10.14
N ILE A 134 24.77 -6.35 10.34
CA ILE A 134 24.91 -5.52 11.55
C ILE A 134 24.82 -4.05 11.14
N PRO A 135 23.61 -3.47 11.05
CA PRO A 135 23.43 -2.07 10.68
C PRO A 135 23.86 -1.15 11.83
N LEU A 136 24.88 -0.33 11.59
CA LEU A 136 25.45 0.64 12.55
C LEU A 136 25.59 2.02 11.91
N GLY A 137 24.58 2.44 11.13
CA GLY A 137 24.64 3.66 10.31
C GLY A 137 25.81 3.61 9.34
N SER A 138 26.58 4.70 9.24
CA SER A 138 27.75 4.79 8.34
C SER A 138 28.90 3.84 8.68
N TYR A 139 28.86 3.14 9.82
CA TYR A 139 29.90 2.20 10.25
C TYR A 139 29.41 0.74 10.27
N SER A 140 28.45 0.45 9.41
CA SER A 140 27.82 -0.85 9.28
C SER A 140 28.80 -1.99 8.99
N ARG A 141 28.47 -3.20 9.46
CA ARG A 141 29.33 -4.39 9.34
C ARG A 141 28.55 -5.62 8.92
N ILE A 142 29.25 -6.58 8.34
CA ILE A 142 28.70 -7.88 7.96
C ILE A 142 29.60 -8.97 8.50
N GLN A 143 29.00 -9.99 9.13
CA GLN A 143 29.70 -11.13 9.69
C GLN A 143 29.17 -12.42 9.08
N ALA A 144 30.03 -13.32 8.65
CA ALA A 144 29.59 -14.65 8.22
C ALA A 144 29.19 -15.48 9.45
N ARG A 145 28.05 -16.17 9.45
CA ARG A 145 27.57 -16.88 10.66
C ARG A 145 28.46 -18.07 11.07
N ASP A 146 29.19 -18.62 10.12
CA ASP A 146 30.15 -19.72 10.30
C ASP A 146 31.52 -19.25 10.83
N GLN A 147 31.81 -17.94 10.79
CA GLN A 147 33.10 -17.38 11.14
C GLN A 147 32.98 -16.26 12.19
N LYS A 148 34.01 -16.10 13.02
CA LYS A 148 34.09 -14.97 13.97
C LYS A 148 34.56 -13.66 13.30
N THR A 149 34.90 -13.70 12.02
CA THR A 149 35.44 -12.54 11.29
C THR A 149 34.32 -11.62 10.82
N SER A 150 34.37 -10.37 11.28
CA SER A 150 33.47 -9.29 10.84
C SER A 150 34.18 -8.42 9.80
N TYR A 151 33.48 -8.11 8.71
CA TYR A 151 33.93 -7.24 7.63
C TYR A 151 33.22 -5.89 7.73
N SER A 152 33.98 -4.80 7.60
CA SER A 152 33.44 -3.45 7.67
C SER A 152 32.89 -3.01 6.31
N LEU A 153 31.63 -2.57 6.26
CA LEU A 153 30.96 -2.05 5.06
C LEU A 153 31.06 -0.52 5.01
N PHE A 154 32.26 0.00 5.28
CA PHE A 154 32.56 1.42 5.16
C PHE A 154 34.03 1.59 4.80
N MET A 155 34.32 2.72 4.17
CA MET A 155 35.67 3.15 3.83
C MET A 155 35.95 4.47 4.54
N ASP A 156 37.14 4.62 5.11
CA ASP A 156 37.66 5.93 5.49
C ASP A 156 38.47 6.51 4.32
N ASP A 157 38.76 7.82 4.36
CA ASP A 157 39.66 8.47 3.41
C ASP A 157 41.14 8.05 3.62
N SER A 158 41.39 7.00 4.41
CA SER A 158 42.75 6.53 4.68
C SER A 158 43.32 5.76 3.48
N PHE A 159 44.59 6.01 3.18
CA PHE A 159 45.29 5.35 2.06
C PHE A 159 45.67 3.89 2.34
N SER A 160 45.16 3.27 3.41
CA SER A 160 45.54 1.93 3.84
C SER A 160 44.92 0.83 2.95
N LEU A 161 45.70 -0.21 2.65
CA LEU A 161 45.27 -1.35 1.81
C LEU A 161 44.42 -2.38 2.58
N LEU A 162 44.58 -2.49 3.90
CA LEU A 162 43.86 -3.47 4.72
C LEU A 162 42.35 -3.15 4.86
N PRO A 163 41.94 -1.90 5.14
CA PRO A 163 40.52 -1.51 5.13
C PRO A 163 39.84 -1.79 3.79
N LYS A 164 40.54 -1.55 2.68
CA LYS A 164 40.06 -1.81 1.32
C LYS A 164 39.70 -3.28 1.11
N ARG A 165 40.54 -4.22 1.58
CA ARG A 165 40.26 -5.66 1.46
C ARG A 165 39.01 -6.05 2.26
N ASN A 166 38.87 -5.55 3.48
CA ASN A 166 37.72 -5.85 4.32
C ASN A 166 36.41 -5.31 3.72
N PHE A 167 36.46 -4.11 3.15
CA PHE A 167 35.33 -3.50 2.45
C PHE A 167 34.85 -4.34 1.26
N THR A 168 35.77 -4.82 0.42
CA THR A 168 35.42 -5.70 -0.71
C THR A 168 34.72 -6.98 -0.25
N HIS A 169 35.18 -7.61 0.84
CA HIS A 169 34.53 -8.81 1.38
C HIS A 169 33.13 -8.49 1.93
N ALA A 170 32.98 -7.36 2.63
CA ALA A 170 31.67 -6.91 3.10
C ALA A 170 30.71 -6.67 1.94
N LEU A 171 31.16 -6.02 0.87
CA LEU A 171 30.31 -5.71 -0.29
C LEU A 171 29.88 -6.97 -1.05
N LEU A 172 30.77 -7.96 -1.16
CA LEU A 172 30.44 -9.28 -1.70
C LEU A 172 29.41 -10.02 -0.84
N ALA A 173 29.55 -9.96 0.49
CA ALA A 173 28.59 -10.56 1.42
C ALA A 173 27.21 -9.87 1.36
N LEU A 174 27.18 -8.55 1.18
CA LEU A 174 25.95 -7.77 0.95
C LEU A 174 25.24 -8.26 -0.31
N ILE A 175 25.96 -8.35 -1.43
CA ILE A 175 25.40 -8.81 -2.72
C ILE A 175 24.91 -10.26 -2.62
N ALA A 176 25.67 -11.14 -1.96
CA ALA A 176 25.24 -12.52 -1.74
C ALA A 176 23.94 -12.59 -0.92
N SER A 177 23.82 -11.75 0.10
CA SER A 177 22.62 -11.67 0.95
C SER A 177 21.41 -11.11 0.19
N LEU A 178 21.62 -10.19 -0.75
CA LEU A 178 20.58 -9.70 -1.67
C LEU A 178 20.16 -10.81 -2.65
N GLU A 179 21.10 -11.58 -3.18
CA GLU A 179 20.80 -12.69 -4.09
C GLU A 179 20.01 -13.80 -3.37
N GLU A 180 20.30 -14.07 -2.09
CA GLU A 180 19.50 -14.95 -1.25
C GLU A 180 18.07 -14.42 -1.13
N LEU A 181 17.88 -13.14 -0.80
CA LEU A 181 16.55 -12.52 -0.76
C LEU A 181 15.79 -12.67 -2.10
N LYS A 182 16.47 -12.45 -3.23
CA LYS A 182 15.88 -12.60 -4.56
C LYS A 182 15.38 -14.02 -4.82
N GLN A 183 16.13 -15.04 -4.37
CA GLN A 183 15.73 -16.44 -4.50
C GLN A 183 14.49 -16.78 -3.67
N LEU A 184 14.28 -16.09 -2.54
CA LEU A 184 13.09 -16.24 -1.71
C LEU A 184 11.85 -15.58 -2.31
N ILE A 185 12.03 -14.45 -2.99
CA ILE A 185 10.94 -13.69 -3.63
C ILE A 185 10.51 -14.35 -4.95
N LYS A 186 11.47 -14.86 -5.74
CA LYS A 186 11.26 -15.44 -7.07
C LYS A 186 10.10 -16.45 -7.20
N PRO A 187 9.91 -17.43 -6.30
CA PRO A 187 8.78 -18.37 -6.41
C PRO A 187 7.42 -17.73 -6.11
N LYS A 188 7.39 -16.61 -5.37
CA LYS A 188 6.16 -15.92 -4.97
C LYS A 188 5.69 -14.92 -6.02
N ASP A 189 6.63 -14.32 -6.76
CA ASP A 189 6.32 -13.38 -7.84
C ASP A 189 7.27 -13.60 -9.04
N PRO A 190 6.84 -14.36 -10.07
CA PRO A 190 7.64 -14.62 -11.26
C PRO A 190 7.91 -13.36 -12.09
N ALA A 191 7.06 -12.31 -12.00
CA ALA A 191 7.30 -11.06 -12.71
C ALA A 191 8.54 -10.32 -12.17
N MET A 192 8.93 -10.61 -10.92
CA MET A 192 10.16 -10.14 -10.31
C MET A 192 11.42 -10.86 -10.83
N CYS A 193 11.33 -11.82 -11.75
CA CYS A 193 12.50 -12.50 -12.34
C CYS A 193 13.42 -11.60 -13.19
N GLN A 194 13.07 -10.32 -13.39
CA GLN A 194 13.89 -9.33 -14.11
C GLN A 194 14.95 -8.61 -13.25
N LEU A 195 15.12 -9.03 -11.99
CA LEU A 195 16.15 -8.47 -11.11
C LEU A 195 17.56 -8.76 -11.67
N TYR A 196 18.45 -7.76 -11.62
CA TYR A 196 19.73 -7.81 -12.32
C TYR A 196 20.58 -9.00 -11.85
N SER A 197 20.95 -9.91 -12.75
CA SER A 197 21.99 -10.90 -12.46
C SER A 197 23.33 -10.20 -12.47
N LEU A 198 23.88 -9.91 -11.29
CA LEU A 198 25.23 -9.38 -11.21
C LEU A 198 26.23 -10.44 -11.72
N PRO A 199 27.17 -10.09 -12.60
CA PRO A 199 28.19 -11.02 -13.06
C PRO A 199 29.12 -11.39 -11.90
N LYS A 200 28.83 -12.51 -11.23
CA LYS A 200 29.56 -13.01 -10.04
C LYS A 200 31.07 -13.12 -10.27
N HIS A 201 31.50 -13.43 -11.49
CA HIS A 201 32.91 -13.53 -11.86
C HIS A 201 33.62 -12.16 -11.91
N GLN A 202 32.92 -11.09 -12.31
CA GLN A 202 33.49 -9.73 -12.32
C GLN A 202 33.57 -9.16 -10.89
N LEU A 203 32.63 -9.52 -10.03
CA LEU A 203 32.61 -9.07 -8.63
C LEU A 203 33.75 -9.66 -7.78
N GLN A 204 34.29 -10.83 -8.13
CA GLN A 204 35.40 -11.45 -7.39
C GLN A 204 36.76 -10.83 -7.70
N ASP A 205 36.88 -10.05 -8.78
CA ASP A 205 38.11 -9.34 -9.07
C ASP A 205 38.25 -8.15 -8.13
N ARG A 206 39.39 -8.08 -7.40
CA ARG A 206 39.70 -6.95 -6.52
C ARG A 206 39.71 -5.62 -7.29
N ALA A 207 39.99 -5.66 -8.59
CA ALA A 207 39.93 -4.51 -9.48
C ALA A 207 38.51 -3.97 -9.69
N PHE A 208 37.46 -4.73 -9.43
CA PHE A 208 36.09 -4.29 -9.72
C PHE A 208 35.59 -3.16 -8.82
N TYR A 209 35.95 -3.21 -7.53
CA TYR A 209 35.54 -2.20 -6.55
C TYR A 209 36.61 -1.12 -6.33
N MET A 210 37.75 -1.22 -7.04
CA MET A 210 38.94 -0.36 -6.88
C MET A 210 39.47 0.18 -8.21
N GLY A 211 38.92 -0.23 -9.36
CA GLY A 211 39.49 0.00 -10.69
C GLY A 211 38.72 1.04 -11.50
N ASP A 212 37.39 0.90 -11.64
CA ASP A 212 36.57 1.85 -12.40
C ASP A 212 35.34 2.29 -11.59
N ASP A 213 35.40 3.53 -11.11
CA ASP A 213 34.34 4.25 -10.40
C ASP A 213 32.98 4.17 -11.15
N ASN A 214 32.99 4.20 -12.49
CA ASN A 214 31.77 4.14 -13.28
C ASN A 214 31.11 2.76 -13.25
N VAL A 215 31.93 1.70 -13.33
CA VAL A 215 31.45 0.31 -13.23
C VAL A 215 30.89 0.07 -11.84
N TRP A 216 31.59 0.51 -10.80
CA TRP A 216 31.13 0.42 -9.42
C TRP A 216 29.79 1.12 -9.21
N SER A 217 29.65 2.37 -9.67
CA SER A 217 28.41 3.14 -9.59
C SER A 217 27.25 2.47 -10.31
N LYS A 218 27.50 1.86 -11.47
CA LYS A 218 26.48 1.13 -12.23
C LYS A 218 25.98 -0.09 -11.44
N VAL A 219 26.88 -0.81 -10.78
CA VAL A 219 26.52 -1.98 -9.96
C VAL A 219 25.72 -1.57 -8.74
N MET A 220 26.15 -0.51 -8.05
CA MET A 220 25.41 0.01 -6.89
C MET A 220 24.02 0.52 -7.27
N LYS A 221 23.86 1.11 -8.46
CA LYS A 221 22.54 1.45 -9.01
C LYS A 221 21.67 0.20 -9.17
N PHE A 222 22.19 -0.91 -9.69
CA PHE A 222 21.42 -2.14 -9.81
C PHE A 222 21.06 -2.75 -8.46
N VAL A 223 21.94 -2.69 -7.46
CA VAL A 223 21.63 -3.09 -6.09
C VAL A 223 20.43 -2.31 -5.55
N LEU A 224 20.40 -0.99 -5.72
CA LEU A 224 19.28 -0.16 -5.29
C LEU A 224 17.99 -0.44 -6.07
N VAL A 225 18.08 -0.69 -7.38
CA VAL A 225 16.92 -1.09 -8.19
C VAL A 225 16.35 -2.41 -7.66
N ASP A 226 17.20 -3.41 -7.41
CA ASP A 226 16.76 -4.71 -6.90
C ASP A 226 16.09 -4.59 -5.53
N LEU A 227 16.62 -3.74 -4.64
CA LEU A 227 16.01 -3.45 -3.34
C LEU A 227 14.68 -2.72 -3.44
N LYS A 228 14.56 -1.75 -4.37
CA LYS A 228 13.29 -1.05 -4.61
C LYS A 228 12.19 -2.00 -5.04
N TRP A 229 12.53 -2.95 -5.90
CA TRP A 229 11.60 -4.01 -6.27
C TRP A 229 11.26 -4.91 -5.09
N ALA A 230 12.23 -5.30 -4.25
CA ALA A 230 11.97 -6.08 -3.05
C ALA A 230 11.03 -5.37 -2.06
N VAL A 231 11.20 -4.05 -1.87
CA VAL A 231 10.29 -3.21 -1.07
C VAL A 231 8.88 -3.19 -1.66
N ALA A 232 8.76 -3.05 -2.98
CA ALA A 232 7.47 -3.09 -3.66
C ALA A 232 6.81 -4.48 -3.62
N PHE A 233 7.59 -5.55 -3.52
CA PHE A 233 7.11 -6.91 -3.31
C PHE A 233 6.56 -7.09 -1.89
N GLU A 234 7.29 -6.67 -0.87
CA GLU A 234 6.85 -6.74 0.54
C GLU A 234 5.60 -5.88 0.78
N ALA A 235 5.46 -4.72 0.14
CA ALA A 235 4.22 -3.94 0.26
C ALA A 235 2.99 -4.67 -0.30
N ARG A 236 3.18 -5.47 -1.36
CA ARG A 236 2.10 -6.24 -1.99
C ARG A 236 1.76 -7.53 -1.25
N HIS A 237 2.74 -8.16 -0.60
CA HIS A 237 2.61 -9.52 -0.05
C HIS A 237 2.83 -9.62 1.48
N GLY A 238 3.36 -8.58 2.12
CA GLY A 238 3.69 -8.56 3.54
C GLY A 238 2.45 -8.66 4.44
N ALA A 239 1.29 -8.17 3.98
CA ALA A 239 0.01 -8.34 4.67
C ALA A 239 -0.49 -9.80 4.68
N THR A 240 -0.03 -10.64 3.73
CA THR A 240 -0.49 -12.02 3.57
C THR A 240 0.18 -12.99 4.55
N TYR A 241 1.29 -12.58 5.19
CA TYR A 241 2.08 -13.42 6.10
C TYR A 241 2.14 -12.88 7.54
N ALA A 242 1.33 -11.87 7.85
CA ALA A 242 1.24 -11.25 9.17
C ALA A 242 0.01 -11.78 9.96
N PHE A 243 -0.21 -13.09 9.96
CA PHE A 243 -1.08 -13.80 10.92
C PHE A 243 -0.57 -15.23 11.14
#